data_AF-A0A2S7X0J5-F1
#
_entry.id   AF-A0A2S7X0J5-F1
#
_cell.length_a   1.000
_cell.length_b   1.000
_cell.length_c   1.000
_cell.angle_alpha   90.00
_cell.angle_beta   90.00
_cell.angle_gamma   90.00
#
_symmetry.space_group_name_H-M   'P 1'
#
loop_
_entity.id
_entity.type
_entity.pdbx_description
1 polymer ?
#
loop_
_entity_poly.entity_id
_entity_poly.type
_entity_poly.pdbx_seq_one_letter_code
_entity_poly.pdbx_strand_id
1 'polypeptide(L)'
;MNKGLELYLAEVGSHKEKYLKELNELRFDLNQSGLKSRDYLAAERLLQVFTEMCIGLSKHMVKKIQNKSPTEAYQSFSLLKEHGLISSNELRTWKQIIGMRNGLVHDYLNIDLLIVEDILREGHYQALADFTEKAVTFLLSE
;
A
#
# COMPACT_ATOMS: atom_id res chain seq x y z
N MET A 1 15.55 -16.92 8.19
CA MET A 1 15.44 -15.66 7.41
C MET A 1 16.84 -15.13 7.10
N ASN A 2 17.09 -14.46 5.97
CA ASN A 2 18.43 -13.91 5.67
C ASN A 2 18.56 -12.46 6.17
N LYS A 3 19.80 -11.98 6.38
CA LYS A 3 20.06 -10.66 6.96
C LYS A 3 19.49 -9.50 6.14
N GLY A 4 19.43 -9.67 4.81
CA GLY A 4 18.86 -8.67 3.91
C GLY A 4 17.36 -8.46 4.11
N LEU A 5 16.59 -9.54 4.31
CA LEU A 5 15.15 -9.43 4.57
C LEU A 5 14.86 -8.78 5.93
N GLU A 6 15.64 -9.08 6.96
CA GLU A 6 15.51 -8.41 8.27
C GLU A 6 15.66 -6.89 8.18
N LEU A 7 16.73 -6.42 7.52
CA LEU A 7 16.98 -4.98 7.34
C LEU A 7 15.85 -4.33 6.52
N TYR A 8 15.40 -4.99 5.46
CA TYR A 8 14.28 -4.52 4.66
C TYR A 8 12.99 -4.37 5.50
N LEU A 9 12.65 -5.35 6.35
CA LEU A 9 11.45 -5.30 7.17
C LEU A 9 11.53 -4.21 8.26
N ALA A 10 12.72 -3.94 8.80
CA ALA A 10 12.92 -2.82 9.73
C ALA A 10 12.67 -1.46 9.03
N GLU A 11 13.19 -1.28 7.82
CA GLU A 11 12.95 -0.08 7.01
C GLU A 11 11.48 0.09 6.65
N VAL A 12 10.79 -1.00 6.28
CA VAL A 12 9.34 -1.00 6.03
C VAL A 12 8.56 -0.48 7.23
N GLY A 13 8.93 -0.88 8.45
CA GLY A 13 8.28 -0.41 9.68
C GLY A 13 8.38 1.11 9.84
N SER A 14 9.59 1.67 9.71
CA SER A 14 9.84 3.11 9.78
C SER A 14 9.06 3.88 8.70
N HIS A 15 9.07 3.39 7.46
CA HIS A 15 8.34 4.02 6.36
C HIS A 15 6.83 3.96 6.54
N LYS A 16 6.28 2.82 7.02
CA LYS A 16 4.85 2.69 7.35
C LYS A 16 4.41 3.77 8.34
N GLU A 17 5.14 3.92 9.45
CA GLU A 17 4.81 4.91 10.49
C GLU A 17 4.86 6.34 9.94
N LYS A 18 5.91 6.66 9.17
CA LYS A 18 6.04 7.95 8.52
C LYS A 18 4.89 8.24 7.55
N TYR A 19 4.60 7.34 6.63
CA TYR A 19 3.55 7.54 5.62
C TYR A 19 2.16 7.65 6.26
N LEU A 20 1.89 6.82 7.27
CA LEU A 20 0.61 6.87 7.97
C LEU A 20 0.45 8.19 8.74
N LYS A 21 1.50 8.69 9.38
CA LYS A 21 1.50 10.00 10.04
C LYS A 21 1.19 11.12 9.04
N GLU A 22 1.91 11.18 7.92
CA GLU A 22 1.71 12.24 6.91
C GLU A 22 0.31 12.17 6.27
N LEU A 23 -0.21 10.97 5.98
CA LEU A 23 -1.57 10.80 5.46
C LEU A 23 -2.65 11.19 6.48
N ASN A 24 -2.42 10.91 7.77
CA ASN A 24 -3.32 11.34 8.84
C ASN A 24 -3.32 12.87 9.02
N GLU A 25 -2.17 13.52 8.87
CA GLU A 25 -2.06 14.99 8.88
C GLU A 25 -2.82 15.60 7.70
N LEU A 26 -2.63 15.07 6.48
CA LEU A 26 -3.37 15.49 5.29
C LEU A 26 -4.89 15.28 5.45
N ARG A 27 -5.31 14.15 6.01
CA ARG A 27 -6.72 13.88 6.31
C ARG A 27 -7.28 14.90 7.32
N PHE A 28 -6.53 15.23 8.35
CA PHE A 28 -6.92 16.23 9.34
C PHE A 28 -7.10 17.61 8.68
N ASP A 29 -6.12 18.04 7.90
CA ASP A 29 -6.14 19.33 7.21
C ASP A 29 -7.29 19.43 6.20
N LEU A 30 -7.54 18.36 5.43
CA LEU A 30 -8.67 18.26 4.49
C LEU A 30 -10.01 18.48 5.21
N ASN A 31 -10.19 17.90 6.39
CA ASN A 31 -11.43 18.02 7.16
C ASN A 31 -11.60 19.35 7.88
N GLN A 32 -10.52 20.12 8.10
CA GLN A 32 -10.55 21.39 8.82
C GLN A 32 -10.56 22.61 7.92
N SER A 33 -9.66 22.64 6.93
CA SER A 33 -9.40 23.82 6.10
C SER A 33 -9.28 23.52 4.60
N GLY A 34 -9.40 22.25 4.21
CA GLY A 34 -9.20 21.80 2.84
C GLY A 34 -7.71 21.66 2.49
N LEU A 35 -7.43 21.18 1.28
CA LEU A 35 -6.06 20.96 0.80
C LEU A 35 -5.67 21.97 -0.27
N LYS A 36 -4.39 22.33 -0.29
CA LYS A 36 -3.77 23.10 -1.38
C LYS A 36 -3.21 22.14 -2.42
N SER A 37 -2.94 22.64 -3.62
CA SER A 37 -2.37 21.85 -4.73
C SER A 37 -1.13 21.01 -4.32
N ARG A 38 -0.21 21.58 -3.53
CA ARG A 38 0.98 20.86 -3.04
C ARG A 38 0.64 19.67 -2.13
N ASP A 39 -0.47 19.77 -1.39
CA ASP A 39 -0.88 18.76 -0.43
C ASP A 39 -1.49 17.55 -1.16
N TYR A 40 -2.20 17.79 -2.28
CA TYR A 40 -2.60 16.71 -3.19
C TYR A 40 -1.40 16.00 -3.82
N LEU A 41 -0.39 16.75 -4.28
CA LEU A 41 0.85 16.14 -4.81
C LEU A 41 1.56 15.28 -3.74
N ALA A 42 1.54 15.72 -2.48
CA ALA A 42 2.07 14.93 -1.37
C ALA A 42 1.23 13.66 -1.12
N ALA A 43 -0.11 13.78 -1.09
CA ALA A 43 -1.03 12.65 -0.92
C ALA A 43 -0.84 11.60 -2.03
N GLU A 44 -0.84 12.02 -3.29
CA GLU A 44 -0.61 11.16 -4.45
C GLU A 44 0.71 10.40 -4.33
N ARG A 45 1.79 11.11 -3.99
CA ARG A 45 3.11 10.49 -3.82
C ARG A 45 3.14 9.49 -2.67
N LEU A 46 2.53 9.82 -1.54
CA LEU A 46 2.44 8.93 -0.38
C LEU A 46 1.66 7.66 -0.71
N LEU A 47 0.47 7.80 -1.31
CA LEU A 47 -0.37 6.66 -1.73
C LEU A 47 0.34 5.77 -2.74
N GLN A 48 1.05 6.38 -3.72
CA GLN A 48 1.84 5.65 -4.69
C GLN A 48 2.94 4.82 -4.01
N VAL A 49 3.81 5.45 -3.22
CA VAL A 49 4.99 4.78 -2.64
C VAL A 49 4.58 3.75 -1.57
N PHE A 50 3.54 4.05 -0.78
CA PHE A 50 3.03 3.10 0.20
C PHE A 50 2.40 1.87 -0.49
N THR A 51 1.70 2.06 -1.60
CA THR A 51 1.21 0.95 -2.43
C THR A 51 2.36 0.10 -3.00
N GLU A 52 3.42 0.73 -3.52
CA GLU A 52 4.61 0.01 -4.03
C GLU A 52 5.29 -0.81 -2.93
N MET A 53 5.41 -0.26 -1.72
CA MET A 53 5.95 -0.98 -0.57
C MET A 53 5.14 -2.25 -0.28
N CYS A 54 3.80 -2.15 -0.29
CA CYS A 54 2.91 -3.29 -0.10
C CYS A 54 3.03 -4.32 -1.24
N ILE A 55 3.17 -3.86 -2.49
CA ILE A 55 3.43 -4.75 -3.63
C ILE A 55 4.76 -5.52 -3.41
N GLY A 56 5.82 -4.84 -2.97
CA GLY A 56 7.09 -5.47 -2.60
C GLY A 56 6.92 -6.55 -1.54
N LEU A 57 6.24 -6.23 -0.43
CA LEU A 57 5.93 -7.18 0.64
C LEU A 57 5.14 -8.39 0.11
N SER A 58 4.12 -8.18 -0.72
CA SER A 58 3.34 -9.28 -1.31
C SER A 58 4.21 -10.24 -2.12
N LYS A 59 5.19 -9.71 -2.88
CA LYS A 59 6.14 -10.52 -3.66
C LYS A 59 7.07 -11.33 -2.77
N HIS A 60 7.50 -10.77 -1.63
CA HIS A 60 8.27 -11.49 -0.62
C HIS A 60 7.45 -12.60 0.05
N MET A 61 6.19 -12.34 0.39
CA MET A 61 5.29 -13.33 0.96
C MET A 61 5.11 -14.51 0.00
N VAL A 62 4.81 -14.24 -1.28
CA VAL A 62 4.66 -15.29 -2.29
C VAL A 62 5.97 -16.05 -2.50
N LYS A 63 7.13 -15.37 -2.50
CA LYS A 63 8.43 -16.04 -2.57
C LYS A 63 8.64 -17.04 -1.44
N LYS A 64 8.23 -16.70 -0.21
CA LYS A 64 8.33 -17.59 0.95
C LYS A 64 7.48 -18.86 0.78
N ILE A 65 6.33 -18.78 0.11
CA ILE A 65 5.39 -19.89 -0.06
C ILE A 65 5.82 -20.85 -1.19
N GLN A 66 6.18 -20.31 -2.35
CA GLN A 66 6.37 -21.12 -3.58
C GLN A 66 7.76 -20.95 -4.23
N ASN A 67 8.70 -20.33 -3.52
CA ASN A 67 10.09 -20.09 -3.96
C ASN A 67 10.22 -19.32 -5.30
N LYS A 68 9.15 -18.61 -5.71
CA LYS A 68 9.07 -17.78 -6.92
C LYS A 68 8.22 -16.55 -6.64
N SER A 69 8.62 -15.39 -7.17
CA SER A 69 7.85 -14.15 -7.10
C SER A 69 7.19 -13.85 -8.44
N PRO A 70 5.92 -13.41 -8.45
CA PRO A 70 5.27 -12.89 -9.65
C PRO A 70 5.91 -11.59 -10.13
N THR A 71 5.84 -11.34 -11.43
CA THR A 71 6.21 -10.04 -12.01
C THR A 71 5.12 -9.01 -11.74
N GLU A 72 3.86 -9.40 -11.97
CA GLU A 72 2.68 -8.55 -11.87
C GLU A 72 2.20 -8.36 -10.43
N ALA A 73 1.85 -7.12 -10.09
CA ALA A 73 1.38 -6.76 -8.75
C ALA A 73 0.10 -7.53 -8.36
N TYR A 74 -0.91 -7.52 -9.23
CA TYR A 74 -2.20 -8.16 -8.95
C TYR A 74 -2.06 -9.68 -8.79
N GLN A 75 -1.15 -10.30 -9.55
CA GLN A 75 -0.89 -11.73 -9.44
C GLN A 75 -0.35 -12.11 -8.06
N SER A 76 0.50 -11.27 -7.45
CA SER A 76 0.96 -11.50 -6.07
C SER A 76 -0.20 -11.59 -5.09
N PHE A 77 -1.13 -10.63 -5.10
CA PHE A 77 -2.29 -10.67 -4.20
C PHE A 77 -3.25 -11.81 -4.51
N SER A 78 -3.43 -12.18 -5.79
CA SER A 78 -4.23 -13.33 -6.18
C SER A 78 -3.68 -14.63 -5.57
N LEU A 79 -2.37 -14.82 -5.58
CA LEU A 79 -1.71 -15.97 -4.97
C LEU A 79 -1.81 -15.94 -3.43
N LEU A 80 -1.68 -14.78 -2.81
CA LEU A 80 -1.92 -14.66 -1.36
C LEU A 80 -3.34 -15.08 -0.98
N LYS A 81 -4.34 -14.75 -1.80
CA LYS A 81 -5.72 -15.20 -1.60
C LYS A 81 -5.85 -16.70 -1.78
N GLU A 82 -5.19 -17.27 -2.80
CA GLU A 82 -5.21 -18.72 -3.06
C GLU A 82 -4.67 -19.52 -1.86
N HIS A 83 -3.62 -19.00 -1.22
CA HIS A 83 -3.04 -19.58 0.00
C HIS A 83 -3.75 -19.17 1.30
N GLY A 84 -4.88 -18.46 1.23
CA GLY A 84 -5.67 -18.08 2.40
C GLY A 84 -5.05 -17.00 3.29
N LEU A 85 -4.02 -16.28 2.82
CA LEU A 85 -3.33 -15.23 3.58
C LEU A 85 -4.08 -13.89 3.54
N ILE A 86 -4.89 -13.68 2.50
CA ILE A 86 -5.85 -12.58 2.43
C ILE A 86 -7.22 -13.11 2.04
N SER A 87 -8.27 -12.43 2.47
CA SER A 87 -9.65 -12.73 2.13
C SER A 87 -10.00 -12.32 0.68
N SER A 88 -11.13 -12.83 0.18
CA SER A 88 -11.65 -12.41 -1.13
C SER A 88 -12.06 -10.92 -1.14
N ASN A 89 -12.44 -10.37 0.02
CA ASN A 89 -12.74 -8.95 0.14
C ASN A 89 -11.46 -8.10 0.02
N GLU A 90 -10.41 -8.49 0.73
CA GLU A 90 -9.10 -7.83 0.60
C GLU A 90 -8.55 -7.90 -0.82
N LEU A 91 -8.70 -9.02 -1.53
CA LEU A 91 -8.27 -9.10 -2.94
C LEU A 91 -9.03 -8.09 -3.83
N ARG A 92 -10.33 -7.88 -3.58
CA ARG A 92 -11.12 -6.86 -4.29
C ARG A 92 -10.61 -5.46 -3.98
N THR A 93 -10.33 -5.16 -2.72
CA THR A 93 -9.72 -3.89 -2.28
C THR A 93 -8.36 -3.67 -2.95
N TRP A 94 -7.51 -4.70 -2.99
CA TRP A 94 -6.19 -4.62 -3.65
C TRP A 94 -6.29 -4.40 -5.15
N LYS A 95 -7.33 -4.93 -5.83
CA LYS A 95 -7.59 -4.59 -7.23
C LYS A 95 -7.80 -3.09 -7.43
N GLN A 96 -8.55 -2.45 -6.54
CA GLN A 96 -8.83 -1.01 -6.59
C GLN A 96 -7.57 -0.20 -6.26
N ILE A 97 -6.84 -0.57 -5.20
CA ILE A 97 -5.59 0.08 -4.80
C ILE A 97 -4.55 0.03 -5.93
N ILE A 98 -4.36 -1.13 -6.57
CA ILE A 98 -3.43 -1.27 -7.70
C ILE A 98 -3.89 -0.42 -8.89
N GLY A 99 -5.20 -0.38 -9.15
CA GLY A 99 -5.79 0.49 -10.18
C GLY A 99 -5.51 1.96 -9.93
N MET A 100 -5.74 2.44 -8.71
CA MET A 100 -5.40 3.82 -8.30
C MET A 100 -3.91 4.09 -8.51
N ARG A 101 -3.02 3.21 -8.04
CA ARG A 101 -1.57 3.39 -8.24
C ARG A 101 -1.21 3.48 -9.72
N ASN A 102 -1.79 2.62 -10.56
CA ASN A 102 -1.55 2.67 -12.00
C ASN A 102 -2.02 4.00 -12.61
N GLY A 103 -3.16 4.53 -12.17
CA GLY A 103 -3.63 5.86 -12.56
C GLY A 103 -2.63 6.95 -12.19
N LEU A 104 -2.18 6.98 -10.92
CA LEU A 104 -1.17 7.93 -10.42
C LEU A 104 0.15 7.91 -11.19
N VAL A 105 0.48 6.81 -11.86
CA VAL A 105 1.74 6.66 -12.62
C VAL A 105 1.56 6.91 -14.11
N HIS A 106 0.49 6.40 -14.70
CA HIS A 106 0.33 6.34 -16.16
C HIS A 106 -0.68 7.33 -16.71
N ASP A 107 -1.64 7.77 -15.89
CA ASP A 107 -2.69 8.73 -16.25
C ASP A 107 -2.62 9.99 -15.37
N TYR A 108 -1.40 10.35 -14.96
CA TYR A 108 -1.13 11.44 -14.00
C TYR A 108 -1.63 12.82 -14.46
N LEU A 109 -1.90 13.00 -15.76
CA LEU A 109 -2.46 14.25 -16.31
C LEU A 109 -3.98 14.37 -16.06
N ASN A 110 -4.67 13.27 -15.75
CA ASN A 110 -6.12 13.21 -15.61
C ASN A 110 -6.56 12.69 -14.23
N ILE A 111 -5.74 12.85 -13.20
CA ILE A 111 -6.09 12.44 -11.84
C ILE A 111 -7.28 13.26 -11.35
N ASP A 112 -8.37 12.57 -11.03
CA ASP A 112 -9.51 13.16 -10.36
C ASP A 112 -9.18 13.34 -8.87
N LEU A 113 -8.97 14.59 -8.46
CA LEU A 113 -8.67 14.96 -7.07
C LEU A 113 -9.78 14.51 -6.10
N LEU A 114 -11.01 14.34 -6.56
CA LEU A 114 -12.10 13.83 -5.73
C LEU A 114 -11.84 12.41 -5.23
N ILE A 115 -11.14 11.58 -6.01
CA ILE A 115 -10.74 10.23 -5.60
C ILE A 115 -9.70 10.32 -4.47
N VAL A 116 -8.73 11.21 -4.59
CA VAL A 116 -7.70 11.42 -3.56
C VAL A 116 -8.35 11.95 -2.26
N GLU A 117 -9.29 12.88 -2.37
CA GLU A 117 -10.07 13.34 -1.22
C GLU A 117 -10.87 12.24 -0.55
N ASP A 118 -11.57 11.41 -1.32
CA ASP A 118 -12.36 10.29 -0.80
C ASP A 118 -11.47 9.31 -0.03
N ILE A 119 -10.33 8.91 -0.61
CA ILE A 119 -9.35 8.05 0.04
C ILE A 119 -8.88 8.63 1.38
N LEU A 120 -8.60 9.94 1.42
CA LEU A 120 -8.16 10.61 2.65
C LEU A 120 -9.30 10.72 3.66
N ARG A 121 -10.45 11.27 3.26
CA ARG A 121 -11.59 11.56 4.13
C ARG A 121 -12.12 10.29 4.80
N GLU A 122 -12.30 9.23 4.01
CA GLU A 122 -12.78 7.92 4.47
C GLU A 122 -11.68 7.05 5.09
N GLY A 123 -10.42 7.50 5.05
CA GLY A 123 -9.29 6.79 5.67
C GLY A 123 -8.96 5.45 4.97
N HIS A 124 -9.28 5.31 3.69
CA HIS A 124 -9.06 4.07 2.93
C HIS A 124 -7.59 3.66 2.84
N TYR A 125 -6.66 4.61 3.00
CA TYR A 125 -5.22 4.33 3.06
C TYR A 125 -4.81 3.45 4.25
N GLN A 126 -5.65 3.30 5.29
CA GLN A 126 -5.39 2.42 6.43
C GLN A 126 -5.20 0.96 6.00
N ALA A 127 -5.87 0.53 4.93
CA ALA A 127 -5.71 -0.81 4.36
C ALA A 127 -4.25 -1.14 3.97
N LEU A 128 -3.44 -0.13 3.61
CA LEU A 128 -2.02 -0.29 3.30
C LEU A 128 -1.21 -0.62 4.58
N ALA A 129 -1.52 0.05 5.69
CA ALA A 129 -0.88 -0.20 6.97
C ALA A 129 -1.27 -1.57 7.53
N ASP A 130 -2.56 -1.92 7.48
CA ASP A 130 -3.08 -3.20 7.97
C ASP A 130 -2.44 -4.37 7.20
N PHE A 131 -2.32 -4.25 5.88
CA PHE A 131 -1.62 -5.25 5.08
C PHE A 131 -0.12 -5.31 5.39
N THR A 132 0.52 -4.16 5.60
CA THR A 132 1.94 -4.11 5.96
C THR A 132 2.21 -4.90 7.24
N GLU A 133 1.38 -4.71 8.26
CA GLU A 133 1.50 -5.45 9.53
C GLU A 133 1.31 -6.95 9.32
N LYS A 134 0.25 -7.34 8.61
CA LYS A 134 0.00 -8.75 8.26
C LYS A 134 1.20 -9.37 7.52
N ALA A 135 1.76 -8.66 6.55
CA ALA A 135 2.88 -9.13 5.74
C ALA A 135 4.16 -9.28 6.56
N VAL A 136 4.47 -8.29 7.42
CA VAL A 136 5.62 -8.33 8.32
C VAL A 136 5.49 -9.51 9.29
N THR A 137 4.34 -9.69 9.95
CA THR A 137 4.10 -10.84 10.83
C THR A 137 4.30 -12.18 10.10
N PHE A 138 3.74 -12.32 8.89
CA PHE A 138 3.92 -13.53 8.09
C PHE A 138 5.39 -13.76 7.72
N LEU A 139 6.12 -12.73 7.30
CA LEU A 139 7.51 -12.87 6.87
C LEU A 139 8.45 -13.19 8.02
N LEU A 140 8.15 -12.71 9.24
CA LEU A 140 8.90 -13.00 10.47
C LEU A 140 8.57 -14.37 11.09
N SER A 141 7.42 -14.98 10.77
CA SER A 141 7.12 -16.34 11.24
C SER A 141 8.15 -17.37 10.74
N GLU A 142 8.35 -18.46 11.48
CA GLU A 142 9.27 -19.55 11.10
C GLU A 142 8.79 -20.33 9.88
#